data_AF-A0A954L6E0-F1
#
_entry.id   AF-A0A954L6E0-F1
#
_cell.length_a   1.000
_cell.length_b   1.000
_cell.length_c   1.000
_cell.angle_alpha   90.00
_cell.angle_beta   90.00
_cell.angle_gamma   90.00
#
_symmetry.space_group_name_H-M   'P 1'
#
loop_
_entity.id
_entity.type
_entity.pdbx_description
1 polymer ?
#
loop_
_entity_poly.entity_id
_entity_poly.type
_entity_poly.pdbx_seq_one_letter_code
_entity_poly.pdbx_strand_id
1 'polypeptide(L)'
;MNITARRPLFVSIVACGVFLSFGADQTLSGADLSPEDVETLIRQLGGERVAERRAAEQKLLDAGPAVLPLLPDVANVVDPAARDALRRLLPELESQAAAAEIRPSRVTCSGV
;
A
#
# COMPACT_ATOMS: atom_id res chain seq x y z
N MET A 1 -48.81 -33.16 -8.73
CA MET A 1 -47.67 -32.31 -9.14
C MET A 1 -47.01 -31.83 -7.85
N ASN A 2 -46.11 -32.58 -7.20
CA ASN A 2 -44.69 -32.87 -7.54
C ASN A 2 -43.96 -31.55 -7.88
N ILE A 3 -42.83 -31.11 -7.29
CA ILE A 3 -41.60 -31.76 -6.79
C ILE A 3 -40.91 -30.72 -5.84
N THR A 4 -40.80 -30.94 -4.51
CA THR A 4 -39.57 -31.29 -3.74
C THR A 4 -38.68 -30.14 -3.22
N ALA A 5 -38.63 -30.07 -1.90
CA ALA A 5 -37.61 -29.39 -1.09
C ALA A 5 -36.19 -29.90 -1.39
N ARG A 6 -35.19 -29.00 -1.44
CA ARG A 6 -33.77 -29.36 -1.28
C ARG A 6 -33.05 -28.37 -0.38
N ARG A 7 -33.00 -28.73 0.90
CA ARG A 7 -31.93 -28.37 1.83
C ARG A 7 -30.64 -29.05 1.38
N PRO A 8 -29.48 -28.37 1.44
CA PRO A 8 -28.22 -28.98 1.85
C PRO A 8 -27.90 -28.42 3.25
N LEU A 9 -28.13 -29.12 4.37
CA LEU A 9 -27.35 -30.22 4.94
C LEU A 9 -25.82 -30.03 4.81
N PHE A 10 -25.25 -29.52 5.91
CA PHE A 10 -23.93 -29.85 6.49
C PHE A 10 -22.67 -29.67 5.64
N VAL A 11 -21.92 -28.60 5.92
CA VAL A 11 -20.49 -28.75 6.23
C VAL A 11 -20.23 -27.99 7.54
N SER A 12 -20.08 -28.78 8.60
CA SER A 12 -19.57 -28.36 9.89
C SER A 12 -18.05 -28.21 9.78
N ILE A 13 -17.54 -26.98 9.92
CA ILE A 13 -16.15 -26.73 10.32
C ILE A 13 -16.21 -25.83 11.55
N VAL A 14 -16.12 -26.50 12.70
CA VAL A 14 -15.25 -26.17 13.83
C VAL A 14 -14.91 -24.68 14.03
N ALA A 15 -15.41 -24.16 15.15
CA ALA A 15 -15.02 -22.96 15.88
C ALA A 15 -13.61 -22.39 15.60
N CYS A 16 -13.56 -21.18 15.05
CA CYS A 16 -12.69 -20.11 15.53
C CYS A 16 -13.17 -18.79 14.91
N GLY A 17 -13.51 -17.79 15.73
CA GLY A 17 -13.97 -16.50 15.24
C GLY A 17 -12.88 -15.81 14.44
N VAL A 18 -13.11 -15.60 13.14
CA VAL A 18 -12.26 -14.74 12.31
C VAL A 18 -13.18 -13.86 11.47
N PHE A 19 -13.34 -12.64 11.97
CA PHE A 19 -13.61 -11.41 11.25
C PHE A 19 -13.93 -11.55 9.75
N LEU A 20 -15.23 -11.49 9.43
CA LEU A 20 -15.71 -10.98 8.15
C LEU A 20 -15.39 -9.47 8.07
N SER A 21 -14.14 -9.16 7.73
CA SER A 21 -13.72 -7.89 7.13
C SER A 21 -12.56 -8.19 6.18
N PHE A 22 -12.85 -8.87 5.08
CA PHE A 22 -11.92 -8.93 3.96
C PHE A 22 -12.72 -8.80 2.67
N GLY A 23 -12.91 -7.55 2.29
CA GLY A 23 -13.68 -7.14 1.11
C GLY A 23 -13.53 -5.64 0.87
N ALA A 24 -12.33 -5.09 1.07
CA ALA A 24 -11.93 -3.90 0.35
C ALA A 24 -11.27 -4.39 -0.94
N ASP A 25 -12.13 -4.69 -1.91
CA ASP A 25 -11.78 -4.70 -3.32
C ASP A 25 -11.26 -3.31 -3.67
N GLN A 26 -9.94 -3.13 -3.67
CA GLN A 26 -9.30 -2.00 -4.31
C GLN A 26 -8.19 -2.55 -5.18
N THR A 27 -8.61 -2.97 -6.37
CA THR A 27 -7.77 -2.88 -7.56
C THR A 27 -7.53 -1.40 -7.87
N LEU A 28 -6.84 -0.69 -6.98
CA LEU A 28 -6.30 0.63 -7.29
C LEU A 28 -4.87 0.39 -7.72
N SER A 29 -4.69 0.44 -9.04
CA SER A 29 -3.44 0.77 -9.69
C SER A 29 -2.66 1.76 -8.81
N GLY A 30 -1.38 1.50 -8.53
CA GLY A 30 -0.53 2.29 -7.62
C GLY A 30 -0.35 3.77 -8.01
N ALA A 31 -1.15 4.29 -8.93
CA ALA A 31 -1.12 5.66 -9.44
C ALA A 31 -2.12 6.62 -8.76
N ASP A 32 -3.13 6.13 -8.04
CA ASP A 32 -4.20 6.98 -7.50
C ASP A 32 -4.35 6.80 -5.97
N LEU A 33 -3.30 7.10 -5.20
CA LEU A 33 -3.47 7.32 -3.76
C LEU A 33 -3.92 8.76 -3.52
N SER A 34 -5.08 8.92 -2.88
CA SER A 34 -5.57 10.21 -2.43
C SER A 34 -4.74 10.71 -1.23
N PRO A 35 -4.66 12.04 -0.98
CA PRO A 35 -3.90 12.59 0.14
C PRO A 35 -4.37 12.06 1.51
N GLU A 36 -5.67 11.80 1.65
CA GLU A 36 -6.30 11.19 2.83
C GLU A 36 -5.88 9.73 3.06
N ASP A 37 -5.67 8.97 1.98
CA ASP A 37 -5.13 7.60 2.07
C ASP A 37 -3.67 7.63 2.52
N VAL A 38 -2.87 8.55 1.98
CA VAL A 38 -1.46 8.73 2.37
C VAL A 38 -1.34 9.10 3.85
N GLU A 39 -2.17 10.02 4.34
CA GLU A 39 -2.21 10.37 5.77
C GLU A 39 -2.59 9.16 6.64
N THR A 40 -3.55 8.36 6.19
CA THR A 40 -3.96 7.14 6.89
C THR A 40 -2.83 6.12 6.94
N LEU A 41 -2.09 5.93 5.84
CA LEU A 41 -0.92 5.05 5.79
C LEU A 41 0.20 5.54 6.72
N ILE A 42 0.45 6.85 6.78
CA ILE A 42 1.44 7.44 7.70
C ILE A 42 1.04 7.21 9.16
N ARG A 43 -0.24 7.35 9.49
CA ARG A 43 -0.74 7.01 10.83
C ARG A 43 -0.56 5.51 11.13
N GLN A 44 -0.78 4.64 10.15
CA GLN A 44 -0.58 3.20 10.29
C GLN A 44 0.91 2.81 10.44
N LEU A 45 1.85 3.58 9.87
CA LEU A 45 3.29 3.41 10.12
C LEU A 45 3.66 3.61 11.59
N GLY A 46 2.95 4.49 12.30
CA GLY A 46 3.08 4.68 13.75
C GLY A 46 2.27 3.71 14.60
N GLY A 47 1.50 2.81 13.98
CA GLY A 47 0.60 1.90 14.69
C GLY A 47 1.32 0.87 15.55
N GLU A 48 0.70 0.44 16.65
CA GLU A 48 1.30 -0.53 17.58
C GLU A 48 1.47 -1.93 16.96
N ARG A 49 0.60 -2.30 16.01
CA ARG A 49 0.62 -3.62 15.37
C ARG A 49 1.66 -3.68 14.26
N VAL A 50 2.59 -4.63 14.38
CA VAL A 50 3.64 -4.90 13.38
C VAL A 50 3.05 -5.17 11.98
N ALA A 51 1.92 -5.88 11.92
CA ALA A 51 1.27 -6.21 10.66
C ALA A 51 0.72 -4.98 9.94
N GLU A 52 0.12 -4.04 10.68
CA GLU A 52 -0.41 -2.78 10.12
C GLU A 52 0.74 -1.91 9.59
N ARG A 53 1.83 -1.78 10.35
CA ARG A 53 3.02 -1.04 9.92
C ARG A 53 3.60 -1.58 8.63
N ARG A 54 3.86 -2.89 8.55
CA ARG A 54 4.43 -3.51 7.35
C ARG A 54 3.50 -3.38 6.14
N ALA A 55 2.19 -3.51 6.34
CA ALA A 55 1.22 -3.33 5.26
C ALA A 55 1.23 -1.88 4.76
N ALA A 56 1.36 -0.89 5.66
CA ALA A 56 1.46 0.51 5.28
C ALA A 56 2.79 0.83 4.55
N GLU A 57 3.92 0.32 5.04
CA GLU A 57 5.23 0.43 4.37
C GLU A 57 5.16 -0.14 2.95
N GLN A 58 4.62 -1.35 2.80
CA GLN A 58 4.51 -2.00 1.50
C GLN A 58 3.61 -1.21 0.54
N LYS A 59 2.47 -0.72 1.01
CA LYS A 59 1.55 0.10 0.18
C LYS A 59 2.18 1.40 -0.30
N LEU A 60 2.99 2.06 0.54
CA LEU A 60 3.70 3.28 0.15
C LEU A 60 4.77 2.98 -0.90
N LEU A 61 5.47 1.85 -0.78
CA LEU A 61 6.45 1.40 -1.77
C LEU A 61 5.78 0.94 -3.08
N ASP A 62 4.65 0.25 -3.01
CA ASP A 62 3.92 -0.24 -4.19
C ASP A 62 3.30 0.93 -4.98
N ALA A 63 2.90 2.00 -4.31
CA ALA A 63 2.49 3.25 -4.96
C ALA A 63 3.68 4.00 -5.58
N GLY A 64 4.90 3.74 -5.07
CA GLY A 64 6.14 4.20 -5.66
C GLY A 64 6.29 5.72 -5.67
N PRO A 65 7.02 6.30 -6.64
CA PRO A 65 7.42 7.70 -6.59
C PRO A 65 6.27 8.70 -6.72
N ALA A 66 5.07 8.26 -7.12
CA ALA A 66 3.88 9.10 -7.24
C ALA A 66 3.40 9.66 -5.88
N VAL A 67 3.79 9.03 -4.76
CA VAL A 67 3.41 9.52 -3.42
C VAL A 67 4.33 10.61 -2.88
N LEU A 68 5.54 10.77 -3.42
CA LEU A 68 6.51 11.78 -2.97
C LEU A 68 5.92 13.20 -2.80
N PRO A 69 5.14 13.75 -3.75
CA PRO A 69 4.55 15.08 -3.57
C PRO A 69 3.41 15.15 -2.53
N LEU A 70 2.85 14.01 -2.14
CA LEU A 70 1.77 13.91 -1.15
C LEU A 70 2.29 13.62 0.27
N LEU A 71 3.54 13.17 0.39
CA LEU A 71 4.14 12.87 1.69
C LEU A 71 4.45 14.18 2.44
N PRO A 72 4.13 14.27 3.75
CA PRO A 72 4.56 15.38 4.57
C PRO A 72 6.07 15.31 4.79
N ASP A 73 6.67 16.46 5.09
CA ASP A 73 8.05 16.50 5.57
C ASP A 73 8.18 15.66 6.86
N VAL A 74 9.26 14.91 6.96
CA VAL A 74 9.66 14.11 8.12
C VAL A 74 9.62 14.95 9.41
N ALA A 75 9.96 16.24 9.32
CA ALA A 75 9.90 17.15 10.45
C ALA A 75 8.47 17.39 10.98
N ASN A 76 7.46 17.26 10.12
CA ASN A 76 6.06 17.51 10.46
C ASN A 76 5.33 16.25 10.98
N VAL A 77 5.98 15.09 10.93
CA VAL A 77 5.42 13.85 11.48
C VAL A 77 5.57 13.85 13.00
N VAL A 78 4.43 13.90 13.69
CA VAL A 78 4.34 13.92 15.17
C VAL A 78 4.79 12.59 15.76
N ASP A 79 4.37 11.49 15.16
CA ASP A 79 4.67 10.15 15.66
C ASP A 79 6.14 9.76 15.37
N PRO A 80 6.94 9.41 16.39
CA PRO A 80 8.35 9.12 16.21
C PRO A 80 8.60 7.85 15.39
N ALA A 81 7.74 6.82 15.52
CA ALA A 81 7.90 5.57 14.78
C ALA A 81 7.56 5.76 13.30
N ALA A 82 6.48 6.48 13.00
CA ALA A 82 6.12 6.86 11.63
C ALA A 82 7.23 7.72 10.99
N ARG A 83 7.81 8.66 11.76
CA ARG A 83 8.92 9.50 11.30
C ARG A 83 10.17 8.68 10.97
N ASP A 84 10.53 7.73 11.82
CA ASP A 84 11.68 6.85 11.59
C ASP A 84 11.46 5.92 10.40
N ALA A 85 10.24 5.42 10.20
CA ALA A 85 9.88 4.65 9.01
C ALA A 85 9.99 5.51 7.75
N LEU A 86 9.43 6.73 7.77
CA LEU A 86 9.47 7.65 6.63
C LEU A 86 10.91 8.03 6.23
N ARG A 87 11.80 8.23 7.20
CA ARG A 87 13.24 8.45 6.95
C ARG A 87 13.93 7.33 6.19
N ARG A 88 13.44 6.09 6.34
CA ARG A 88 13.97 4.92 5.63
C ARG A 88 13.34 4.75 4.25
N LEU A 89 12.06 5.08 4.11
CA LEU A 89 11.31 4.91 2.86
C LEU A 89 11.60 6.01 1.83
N LEU A 90 11.81 7.25 2.26
CA LEU A 90 12.12 8.38 1.38
C LEU A 90 13.26 8.12 0.39
N PRO A 91 14.48 7.69 0.82
CA PRO A 91 15.58 7.45 -0.12
C PRO A 91 15.27 6.33 -1.12
N GLU A 92 14.46 5.34 -0.74
CA GLU A 92 14.03 4.26 -1.63
C GLU A 92 13.06 4.78 -2.70
N LEU A 93 12.08 5.58 -2.30
CA LEU A 93 11.11 6.21 -3.22
C LEU A 93 11.80 7.21 -4.17
N GLU A 94 12.76 7.98 -3.68
CA GLU A 94 13.57 8.89 -4.50
C GLU A 94 14.44 8.12 -5.50
N SER A 95 15.04 7.01 -5.09
CA SER A 95 15.80 6.11 -5.98
C SER A 95 14.91 5.55 -7.10
N GLN A 96 13.68 5.15 -6.76
CA GLN A 96 12.68 4.69 -7.74
C GLN A 96 12.23 5.81 -8.69
N ALA A 97 12.06 7.03 -8.18
CA ALA A 97 11.76 8.21 -9.00
C ALA A 97 12.87 8.48 -10.01
N ALA A 98 14.12 8.51 -9.54
CA ALA A 98 15.29 8.71 -10.39
C ALA A 98 15.41 7.59 -11.45
N ALA A 99 15.20 6.34 -11.07
CA ALA A 99 15.22 5.21 -12.01
C ALA A 99 14.10 5.31 -13.06
N ALA A 100 12.91 5.81 -12.70
CA ALA A 100 11.81 6.03 -13.61
C ALA A 100 12.05 7.20 -14.58
N GLU A 101 12.75 8.24 -14.13
CA GLU A 101 13.14 9.41 -14.94
C GLU A 101 14.29 9.10 -15.91
N ILE A 102 15.21 8.20 -15.54
CA ILE A 102 16.23 7.63 -16.45
C ILE A 102 15.55 6.62 -17.40
N ARG A 103 14.45 7.02 -18.05
CA ARG A 103 14.14 6.44 -19.35
C ARG A 103 15.36 6.68 -20.22
N PRO A 104 15.94 5.65 -20.84
CA PRO A 104 16.98 5.84 -21.83
C PRO A 104 16.35 6.62 -22.99
N SER A 105 16.47 7.94 -22.96
CA SER A 105 16.43 8.75 -24.16
C SER A 105 17.46 8.11 -25.07
N ARG A 106 16.99 7.53 -26.19
CA ARG A 106 17.84 6.95 -27.22
C ARG A 106 18.73 8.07 -27.73
N VAL A 107 19.83 8.34 -27.05
CA VAL A 107 20.94 9.10 -27.60
C VAL A 107 21.54 8.15 -28.62
N THR A 108 21.05 8.24 -29.85
CA THR A 108 21.78 7.77 -30.99
C THR A 108 23.06 8.60 -31.00
N CYS A 109 24.15 8.06 -30.44
CA CYS A 109 25.48 8.48 -30.82
C CYS A 109 25.68 8.08 -32.29
N SER A 110 24.98 8.78 -33.18
CA SER A 110 25.25 8.81 -34.60
C SER A 110 26.26 9.93 -34.78
N GLY A 111 27.52 9.57 -34.56
CA GLY A 111 28.67 10.44 -34.66
C GLY A 111 29.86 9.58 -35.02
N VAL A 112 29.85 9.13 -36.27
CA VAL A 112 31.00 8.57 -36.99
C VAL A 112 31.86 9.70 -37.52
#